data_AF-A0A6J6V475-F1
#
_entry.id   AF-A0A6J6V475-F1
#
_cell.length_a   1.000
_cell.length_b   1.000
_cell.length_c   1.000
_cell.angle_alpha   90.00
_cell.angle_beta   90.00
_cell.angle_gamma   90.00
#
_symmetry.space_group_name_H-M   'P 1'
#
loop_
_entity.id
_entity.type
_entity.pdbx_description
1 polymer ?
#
loop_
_entity_poly.entity_id
_entity_poly.type
_entity_poly.pdbx_seq_one_letter_code
_entity_poly.pdbx_strand_id
1 'polypeptide(L)'
;MTSFVNLARRGLAVALAAVTVALLTAAPAAAEVPVGWSDPDPVDPTFVILIAVLLPIGLAVLLTAFVYGPPLARGESVKPHAPQVENQWIGGPRKTAGELAGPDGDDSRSGGASARW
;
A
#
# COMPACT_ATOMS: atom_id res chain seq x y z
N MET A 1 -31.04 -1.92 3.75
CA MET A 1 -29.64 -2.41 3.91
C MET A 1 -28.72 -1.48 4.70
N THR A 2 -28.93 -0.15 4.70
CA THR A 2 -28.08 0.82 5.45
C THR A 2 -28.21 0.74 6.99
N SER A 3 -29.39 0.37 7.50
CA SER A 3 -29.64 0.27 8.97
C SER A 3 -28.81 -0.85 9.64
N PHE A 4 -28.68 -2.01 8.99
CA PHE A 4 -27.90 -3.14 9.51
C PHE A 4 -26.40 -2.87 9.56
N VAL A 5 -25.86 -2.17 8.55
CA VAL A 5 -24.44 -1.77 8.52
C VAL A 5 -24.14 -0.77 9.63
N ASN A 6 -25.05 0.17 9.89
CA ASN A 6 -24.89 1.14 10.98
C ASN A 6 -25.02 0.50 12.36
N LEU A 7 -25.90 -0.50 12.53
CA LEU A 7 -26.03 -1.26 13.77
C LEU A 7 -24.79 -2.12 14.04
N ALA A 8 -24.27 -2.79 13.01
CA ALA A 8 -23.04 -3.58 13.10
C ALA A 8 -21.81 -2.70 13.43
N ARG A 9 -21.68 -1.53 12.81
CA ARG A 9 -20.59 -0.58 13.11
C ARG A 9 -20.68 -0.04 14.54
N ARG A 10 -21.89 0.27 15.02
CA ARG A 10 -22.10 0.71 16.42
C ARG A 10 -21.79 -0.41 17.41
N GLY A 11 -22.22 -1.64 17.12
CA GLY A 11 -21.90 -2.82 17.93
C GLY A 11 -20.40 -3.07 18.01
N LEU A 12 -19.68 -2.97 16.89
CA LEU A 12 -18.23 -3.10 16.86
C LEU A 12 -17.54 -1.99 17.68
N ALA A 13 -17.98 -0.74 17.55
CA ALA A 13 -17.41 0.38 18.30
C ALA A 13 -17.62 0.23 19.81
N VAL A 14 -18.80 -0.23 20.24
CA VAL A 14 -19.11 -0.49 21.65
C VAL A 14 -18.28 -1.67 22.16
N ALA A 15 -18.14 -2.74 21.38
CA ALA A 15 -17.32 -3.90 21.74
C ALA A 15 -15.84 -3.51 21.89
N LEU A 16 -15.30 -2.74 20.95
CA LEU A 16 -13.94 -2.21 21.04
C LEU A 16 -13.79 -1.32 22.27
N ALA A 17 -14.71 -0.39 22.53
CA ALA A 17 -14.67 0.46 23.72
C ALA A 17 -14.69 -0.37 25.02
N ALA A 18 -15.56 -1.38 25.10
CA ALA A 18 -15.64 -2.28 26.26
C ALA A 18 -14.34 -3.07 26.46
N VAL A 19 -13.74 -3.60 25.40
CA VAL A 19 -12.43 -4.27 25.45
C VAL A 19 -11.35 -3.30 25.90
N THR A 20 -11.36 -2.06 25.39
CA THR A 20 -10.36 -1.06 25.75
C THR A 20 -10.47 -0.69 27.24
N VAL A 21 -11.69 -0.47 27.74
CA VAL A 21 -11.93 -0.22 29.17
C VAL A 21 -11.48 -1.41 30.00
N ALA A 22 -11.86 -2.63 29.62
CA ALA A 22 -11.46 -3.85 30.32
C ALA A 22 -9.94 -4.00 30.40
N LEU A 23 -9.22 -3.71 29.30
CA LEU A 23 -7.76 -3.73 29.26
C LEU A 23 -7.14 -2.64 30.14
N LEU A 24 -7.71 -1.44 30.16
CA LEU A 24 -7.21 -0.32 30.97
C LEU A 24 -7.46 -0.52 32.47
N THR A 25 -8.52 -1.25 32.84
CA THR A 25 -8.87 -1.53 34.24
C THR A 25 -8.41 -2.91 34.71
N ALA A 26 -7.78 -3.70 33.85
CA ALA A 26 -7.32 -5.03 34.21
C ALA A 26 -6.25 -4.94 35.31
N ALA A 27 -6.46 -5.66 36.41
CA ALA A 27 -5.40 -5.88 37.39
C ALA A 27 -4.28 -6.72 36.73
N PRO A 28 -3.01 -6.48 37.08
CA PRO A 28 -1.93 -7.32 36.60
C PRO A 28 -2.19 -8.79 36.96
N ALA A 29 -1.97 -9.69 36.01
CA ALA A 29 -2.10 -11.12 36.24
C ALA A 29 -0.95 -11.59 37.13
N ALA A 30 -1.15 -11.52 38.44
CA ALA A 30 -0.24 -12.05 39.45
C ALA A 30 -0.66 -13.48 39.78
N ALA A 31 -0.13 -14.45 39.03
CA ALA A 31 -0.25 -15.86 39.39
C ALA A 31 1.05 -16.29 40.07
N GLU A 32 0.96 -16.99 41.21
CA GLU A 32 2.15 -17.60 41.81
C GLU A 32 2.82 -18.59 40.84
N VAL A 33 4.16 -18.52 40.77
CA VAL A 33 4.97 -19.44 39.96
C VAL A 33 5.00 -20.82 40.64
N PRO A 34 4.62 -21.90 39.93
CA PRO A 34 4.67 -23.24 40.49
C PRO A 34 6.08 -23.69 40.88
N VAL A 35 6.17 -24.53 41.91
CA VAL A 35 7.43 -25.12 42.36
C VAL A 35 8.11 -25.88 41.21
N GLY A 36 9.37 -25.54 40.93
CA GLY A 36 10.19 -26.15 39.88
C GLY A 36 10.21 -25.42 38.54
N TRP A 37 9.49 -24.30 38.41
CA TRP A 37 9.53 -23.44 37.22
C TRP A 37 10.51 -22.29 37.39
N SER A 38 11.04 -21.77 36.28
CA SER A 38 11.85 -20.55 36.30
C SER A 38 10.97 -19.32 36.58
N ASP A 39 11.43 -18.46 37.49
CA ASP A 39 10.79 -17.17 37.80
C ASP A 39 11.72 -16.04 37.34
N PRO A 40 11.65 -15.62 36.07
CA PRO A 40 12.50 -14.57 35.54
C PRO A 40 12.04 -13.19 36.02
N ASP A 41 12.97 -12.23 36.04
CA ASP A 41 12.65 -10.85 36.38
C ASP A 41 11.54 -10.29 35.47
N PRO A 42 10.63 -9.47 36.02
CA PRO A 42 9.60 -8.81 35.23
C PRO A 42 10.20 -7.96 34.11
N VAL A 43 9.71 -8.18 32.88
CA VAL A 43 10.04 -7.35 31.72
C VAL A 43 9.40 -5.98 31.83
N ASP A 44 10.17 -4.93 31.52
CA ASP A 44 9.65 -3.56 31.46
C ASP A 44 8.50 -3.47 30.43
N PRO A 45 7.27 -3.13 30.85
CA PRO A 45 6.13 -3.01 29.94
C PRO A 45 6.34 -1.95 28.86
N THR A 46 7.10 -0.90 29.15
CA THR A 46 7.40 0.18 28.20
C THR A 46 8.21 -0.37 27.04
N PHE A 47 9.22 -1.18 27.32
CA PHE A 47 10.03 -1.85 26.32
C PHE A 47 9.19 -2.75 25.41
N VAL A 48 8.27 -3.53 25.99
CA VAL A 48 7.38 -4.41 25.24
C VAL A 48 6.49 -3.61 24.28
N ILE A 49 5.85 -2.54 24.75
CA ILE A 49 5.00 -1.67 23.92
C ILE A 49 5.81 -1.01 22.80
N LEU A 50 7.00 -0.50 23.12
CA LEU A 50 7.89 0.11 22.14
C LEU A 50 8.26 -0.88 21.03
N ILE A 51 8.65 -2.11 21.36
CA ILE A 51 8.94 -3.12 20.34
C ILE A 51 7.69 -3.49 19.56
N ALA A 52 6.56 -3.72 20.23
CA ALA A 52 5.32 -4.10 19.59
C ALA A 52 4.82 -3.07 18.56
N VAL A 53 5.12 -1.78 18.76
CA VAL A 53 4.73 -0.70 17.85
C VAL A 53 5.83 -0.33 16.85
N LEU A 54 7.07 -0.17 17.31
CA LEU A 54 8.18 0.27 16.46
C LEU A 54 8.62 -0.80 15.48
N LEU A 55 8.56 -2.08 15.85
CA LEU A 55 8.96 -3.17 14.95
C LEU A 55 8.07 -3.26 13.70
N PRO A 56 6.73 -3.28 13.78
CA PRO A 56 5.89 -3.29 12.58
C PRO A 56 5.98 -1.97 11.78
N ILE A 57 6.09 -0.82 12.45
CA ILE A 57 6.27 0.47 11.75
C ILE A 57 7.61 0.50 11.01
N GLY A 58 8.69 0.11 11.69
CA GLY A 58 10.03 0.02 11.12
C GLY A 58 10.07 -0.93 9.92
N LEU A 59 9.41 -2.09 10.03
CA LEU A 59 9.26 -3.02 8.91
C LEU A 59 8.48 -2.40 7.75
N ALA A 60 7.38 -1.69 8.01
CA ALA A 60 6.61 -1.02 6.97
C ALA A 60 7.44 0.06 6.26
N VAL A 61 8.22 0.85 7.01
CA VAL A 61 9.15 1.86 6.45
C VAL A 61 10.22 1.19 5.60
N LEU A 62 10.82 0.11 6.11
CA LEU A 62 11.86 -0.63 5.40
C LEU A 62 11.33 -1.24 4.10
N LEU A 63 10.16 -1.87 4.13
CA LEU A 63 9.49 -2.38 2.93
C LEU A 63 9.16 -1.24 1.95
N THR A 64 8.67 -0.10 2.45
CA THR A 64 8.41 1.09 1.62
C THR A 64 9.71 1.56 0.94
N ALA A 65 10.82 1.62 1.68
CA ALA A 65 12.11 1.98 1.11
C ALA A 65 12.58 0.97 0.05
N PHE A 66 12.34 -0.33 0.24
CA PHE A 66 12.68 -1.34 -0.78
C PHE A 66 11.81 -1.25 -2.04
N VAL A 67 10.54 -0.92 -1.90
CA VAL A 67 9.60 -0.82 -3.04
C VAL A 67 9.81 0.48 -3.81
N TYR A 68 9.91 1.61 -3.11
CA TYR A 68 9.96 2.94 -3.72
C TYR A 68 11.40 3.45 -3.91
N GLY A 69 12.39 2.90 -3.20
CA GLY A 69 13.78 3.35 -3.26
C GLY A 69 14.40 3.24 -4.65
N PRO A 70 14.40 2.06 -5.30
CA PRO A 70 15.00 1.90 -6.64
C PRO A 70 14.43 2.85 -7.73
N PRO A 71 13.11 2.99 -7.92
CA PRO A 71 12.58 3.93 -8.92
C PRO A 71 12.89 5.39 -8.56
N LEU A 72 12.85 5.77 -7.27
CA LEU A 72 13.23 7.12 -6.83
C LEU A 72 14.72 7.41 -7.11
N ALA A 73 15.60 6.43 -6.89
CA ALA A 73 17.03 6.56 -7.19
C ALA A 73 17.31 6.72 -8.69
N ARG A 74 16.43 6.18 -9.56
CA ARG A 74 16.47 6.36 -11.02
C ARG A 74 15.82 7.66 -11.50
N GLY A 75 15.19 8.44 -10.61
CA GLY A 75 14.45 9.65 -10.98
C GLY A 75 13.09 9.37 -11.65
N GLU A 76 12.56 8.15 -11.50
CA GLU A 76 11.26 7.78 -12.08
C GLU A 76 10.10 8.34 -11.24
N SER A 77 9.02 8.74 -11.91
CA SER A 77 7.78 9.16 -11.24
C SER A 77 6.99 7.93 -10.77
N VAL A 78 6.95 7.67 -9.46
CA VAL A 78 6.10 6.61 -8.89
C VAL A 78 4.71 7.15 -8.57
N LYS A 79 3.71 6.72 -9.34
CA LYS A 79 2.30 7.09 -9.12
C LYS A 79 1.49 5.84 -8.78
N PRO A 80 0.93 5.74 -7.56
CA PRO A 80 0.02 4.66 -7.20
C PRO A 80 -1.18 4.65 -8.16
N HIS A 81 -1.50 3.49 -8.74
CA HIS A 81 -2.61 3.32 -9.69
C HIS A 81 -2.53 4.18 -10.96
N ALA A 82 -1.34 4.64 -11.36
CA ALA A 82 -1.22 5.24 -12.68
C ALA A 82 -1.63 4.22 -13.74
N PRO A 83 -2.41 4.64 -14.76
CA PRO A 83 -2.63 3.82 -15.94
C PRO A 83 -1.27 3.35 -16.47
N GLN A 84 -1.17 2.08 -16.84
CA GLN A 84 -0.02 1.59 -17.61
C GLN A 84 0.17 2.57 -18.77
N VAL A 85 1.39 3.11 -18.93
CA VAL A 85 1.69 3.96 -20.08
C VAL A 85 1.68 3.03 -21.28
N GLU A 86 0.51 2.87 -21.90
CA GLU A 86 0.40 2.23 -23.19
C GLU A 86 1.24 3.07 -24.17
N ASN A 87 1.99 2.39 -25.05
CA ASN A 87 2.62 3.02 -26.20
C ASN A 87 1.52 3.50 -27.15
N GLN A 88 0.85 4.57 -26.76
CA GLN A 88 -0.11 5.25 -27.59
C GLN A 88 0.69 5.97 -28.66
N TRP A 89 0.38 5.66 -29.92
CA TRP A 89 0.87 6.45 -31.04
C TRP A 89 0.21 7.83 -30.97
N ILE A 90 0.80 8.73 -30.18
CA ILE A 90 0.41 10.14 -30.12
C ILE A 90 0.79 10.79 -31.44
N GLY A 91 -0.13 10.77 -32.39
CA GLY A 91 0.06 11.24 -33.76
C GLY A 91 -0.30 10.25 -34.87
N GLY A 92 -0.90 9.09 -34.54
CA GLY A 92 -1.34 8.13 -35.54
C GLY A 92 -2.55 8.70 -36.27
N PRO A 93 -2.79 8.38 -37.55
CA PRO A 93 -3.90 8.97 -38.29
C PRO A 93 -5.20 8.71 -37.53
N ARG A 94 -5.80 9.75 -36.95
CA ARG A 94 -7.15 9.65 -36.40
C ARG A 94 -8.09 9.59 -37.60
N LYS A 95 -8.30 8.38 -38.10
CA LYS A 95 -9.32 8.09 -39.09
C LYS A 95 -10.67 8.35 -38.44
N THR A 96 -11.26 9.53 -38.68
CA THR A 96 -12.71 9.69 -38.51
C THR A 96 -13.39 8.64 -39.40
N ALA A 97 -14.46 8.01 -38.90
CA ALA A 97 -15.21 7.00 -39.65
C ALA A 97 -15.63 7.57 -41.03
N GLY A 98 -14.89 7.21 -42.09
CA GLY A 98 -15.11 7.70 -43.45
C GLY A 98 -13.85 8.09 -44.23
N GLU A 99 -12.69 8.28 -43.60
CA GLU A 99 -11.47 8.66 -44.33
C GLU A 99 -10.73 7.43 -44.90
N LEU A 100 -10.98 7.07 -46.16
CA LEU A 100 -10.14 6.11 -46.88
C LEU A 100 -8.75 6.71 -47.10
N ALA A 101 -7.69 5.89 -46.99
CA ALA A 101 -6.36 6.35 -47.34
C ALA A 101 -6.35 6.67 -48.84
N GLY A 102 -5.80 7.83 -49.21
CA GLY A 102 -5.55 8.12 -50.63
C GLY A 102 -4.66 7.03 -51.23
N PRO A 103 -4.81 6.71 -52.52
CA PRO A 103 -4.07 5.62 -53.15
C PRO A 103 -2.56 5.86 -53.04
N ASP A 104 -1.83 4.87 -52.53
CA ASP A 104 -0.37 4.86 -52.55
C ASP A 104 0.12 4.73 -54.00
N GLY A 105 0.52 5.87 -54.60
CA GLY A 105 1.17 5.91 -55.90
C GLY A 105 2.69 5.79 -55.78
N ASP A 106 3.38 5.66 -56.92
CA ASP A 106 4.85 5.53 -57.00
C ASP A 106 5.62 6.73 -56.39
N ASP A 107 4.94 7.85 -56.11
CA ASP A 107 5.47 9.04 -55.44
C ASP A 107 5.25 9.06 -53.91
N SER A 108 4.72 7.99 -53.30
CA SER A 108 4.44 7.93 -51.86
C SER A 108 5.74 7.96 -51.04
N ARG A 109 6.15 9.16 -50.63
CA ARG A 109 7.34 9.41 -49.81
C ARG A 109 7.03 9.39 -48.31
N SER A 110 6.60 8.24 -47.80
CA SER A 110 6.64 7.98 -46.36
C SER A 110 8.09 7.81 -45.91
N GLY A 111 8.78 8.94 -45.73
CA GLY A 111 10.19 9.01 -45.33
C GLY A 111 10.37 8.77 -43.83
N GLY A 112 11.27 7.84 -43.48
CA GLY A 112 11.62 7.53 -42.10
C GLY A 112 12.56 8.57 -41.49
N ALA A 113 12.14 9.18 -40.38
CA ALA A 113 13.00 10.00 -39.54
C ALA A 113 13.57 9.14 -38.41
N SER A 114 14.91 9.09 -38.29
CA SER A 114 15.59 8.48 -37.16
C SER A 114 16.39 9.56 -36.41
N ALA A 115 16.35 9.49 -35.08
CA ALA A 115 17.22 10.25 -34.22
C ALA A 115 17.82 9.29 -33.20
N ARG A 116 19.10 9.48 -32.88
CA ARG A 116 19.81 8.74 -31.86
C ARG A 116 20.30 9.75 -30.83
N TRP A 117 19.94 9.51 -29.58
CA TRP A 117 20.38 10.28 -28.43
C TRP A 117 21.67 9.65 -27.90
#